data_AF-A0A1Q9LLB0-F1
#
_entry.id   AF-A0A1Q9LLB0-F1
#
_cell.length_a   1.000
_cell.length_b   1.000
_cell.length_c   1.000
_cell.angle_alpha   90.00
_cell.angle_beta   90.00
_cell.angle_gamma   90.00
#
_symmetry.space_group_name_H-M   'P 1'
#
loop_
_entity.id
_entity.type
_entity.pdbx_description
1 polymer ?
#
loop_
_entity_poly.entity_id
_entity_poly.type
_entity_poly.pdbx_seq_one_letter_code
_entity_poly.pdbx_strand_id
1 'polypeptide(L)'
;MAVAVRVLGDLVVMAHGEEIVVTAAKQRGLLRILALHRGGALATDELVALLWDGNPPKSARTTLRGYVRRLRAAVAEPIVESVAAGYRIAASASVDLTEFHAKVAAARHCTHPRRELELLREAVVLWRGDPLQGLTGDWAETFSSELEQDRLHAVERLLRLELQVGDPGVIADTARKVLRHHPFREQLWHTLLSALHATNRTAEALAAYAEFRITLAHNLGIDPSPALRRLHQHLLDNTLVTPAARSGPPTRRSRPPRTPARPRRRPRC
;
A
#
# COMPACT_ATOMS: atom_id res chain seq x y z
N MET A 1 27.20 5.50 16.12
CA MET A 1 25.78 5.70 15.73
C MET A 1 25.35 4.39 15.11
N ALA A 2 24.19 3.86 15.46
CA ALA A 2 23.81 2.49 15.08
C ALA A 2 23.83 2.27 13.56
N VAL A 3 24.26 1.08 13.14
CA VAL A 3 24.13 0.59 11.76
C VAL A 3 22.65 0.41 11.45
N ALA A 4 22.20 0.78 10.25
CA ALA A 4 20.84 0.52 9.79
C ALA A 4 20.86 -0.34 8.52
N VAL A 5 20.04 -1.39 8.50
CA VAL A 5 19.88 -2.30 7.37
C VAL A 5 18.47 -2.10 6.81
N ARG A 6 18.42 -1.65 5.56
CA ARG A 6 17.19 -1.36 4.83
C ARG A 6 16.97 -2.47 3.81
N VAL A 7 15.91 -3.25 3.98
CA VAL A 7 15.60 -4.42 3.15
C VAL A 7 14.22 -4.37 2.53
N LEU A 8 13.36 -3.42 2.89
CA LEU A 8 12.04 -3.23 2.26
C LEU A 8 12.15 -2.53 0.90
N GLY A 9 12.92 -3.13 0.00
CA GLY A 9 13.29 -2.63 -1.33
C GLY A 9 14.73 -2.99 -1.66
N ASP A 10 15.43 -2.08 -2.34
CA ASP A 10 16.88 -2.20 -2.54
C ASP A 10 17.61 -2.32 -1.19
N LEU A 11 18.53 -3.30 -1.11
CA LEU A 11 19.37 -3.46 0.07
C LEU A 11 20.31 -2.26 0.19
N VAL A 12 20.13 -1.51 1.27
CA VAL A 12 20.95 -0.37 1.67
C VAL A 12 21.46 -0.61 3.09
N VAL A 13 22.75 -0.42 3.31
CA VAL A 13 23.37 -0.46 4.64
C VAL A 13 23.85 0.94 4.96
N MET A 14 23.42 1.50 6.08
CA MET A 14 23.87 2.82 6.54
C MET A 14 24.71 2.66 7.80
N ALA A 15 25.82 3.40 7.89
CA ALA A 15 26.60 3.54 9.11
C ALA A 15 27.03 5.00 9.26
N HIS A 16 26.85 5.57 10.45
CA HIS A 16 27.17 6.98 10.73
C HIS A 16 26.55 8.01 9.76
N GLY A 17 25.41 7.70 9.13
CA GLY A 17 24.74 8.58 8.17
C GLY A 17 25.22 8.42 6.72
N GLU A 18 26.22 7.57 6.48
CA GLU A 18 26.72 7.26 5.14
C GLU A 18 26.29 5.87 4.68
N GLU A 19 26.09 5.73 3.36
CA GLU A 19 25.78 4.44 2.76
C GLU A 19 27.06 3.61 2.59
N ILE A 20 27.01 2.37 3.08
CA ILE A 20 28.10 1.40 2.97
C ILE A 20 27.82 0.48 1.78
N VAL A 21 28.68 0.57 0.78
CA VAL A 21 28.51 -0.19 -0.47
C VAL A 21 28.89 -1.65 -0.26
N VAL A 22 27.88 -2.52 -0.21
CA VAL A 22 28.05 -3.97 -0.29
C VAL A 22 27.82 -4.42 -1.74
N THR A 23 28.90 -4.59 -2.51
CA THR A 23 28.82 -4.91 -3.95
C THR A 23 28.58 -6.39 -4.24
N ALA A 24 29.15 -7.29 -3.44
CA ALA A 24 29.14 -8.72 -3.74
C ALA A 24 27.73 -9.33 -3.54
N ALA A 25 27.15 -9.90 -4.60
CA ALA A 25 25.79 -10.45 -4.60
C ALA A 25 25.52 -11.43 -3.45
N LYS A 26 26.45 -12.36 -3.15
CA LYS A 26 26.28 -13.32 -2.05
C LYS A 26 26.39 -12.68 -0.66
N GLN A 27 27.10 -11.56 -0.51
CA GLN A 27 27.11 -10.81 0.77
C GLN A 27 25.81 -10.03 0.96
N ARG A 28 25.29 -9.41 -0.13
CA ARG A 28 23.98 -8.78 -0.15
C ARG A 28 22.87 -9.78 0.18
N GLY A 29 22.91 -10.96 -0.44
CA GLY A 29 21.99 -12.06 -0.18
C GLY A 29 22.01 -12.51 1.28
N LEU A 30 23.21 -12.68 1.87
CA LEU A 30 23.35 -12.99 3.29
C LEU A 30 22.70 -11.95 4.20
N LEU A 31 22.96 -10.65 3.98
CA LEU A 31 22.33 -9.60 4.77
C LEU A 31 20.81 -9.58 4.63
N ARG A 32 20.29 -9.77 3.41
CA ARG A 32 18.84 -9.88 3.19
C ARG A 32 18.25 -11.06 3.96
N ILE A 33 18.80 -12.26 3.80
CA ILE A 33 18.31 -13.46 4.50
C ILE A 33 18.25 -13.20 6.02
N LEU A 34 19.33 -12.68 6.61
CA LEU A 34 19.39 -12.40 8.05
C LEU A 34 18.39 -11.32 8.49
N ALA A 35 18.25 -10.24 7.71
CA ALA A 35 17.33 -9.15 8.03
C ALA A 35 15.86 -9.56 7.89
N LEU A 36 15.55 -10.40 6.90
CA LEU A 36 14.20 -10.94 6.66
C LEU A 36 13.77 -11.93 7.74
N HIS A 37 14.72 -12.60 8.40
CA HIS A 37 14.46 -13.49 9.53
C HIS A 37 14.18 -12.75 10.87
N ARG A 38 13.59 -11.54 10.80
CA ARG A 38 12.96 -10.79 11.91
C ARG A 38 13.80 -10.69 13.21
N GLY A 39 15.13 -10.56 13.09
CA GLY A 39 16.05 -10.45 14.23
C GLY A 39 16.40 -11.78 14.92
N GLY A 40 15.86 -12.90 14.44
CA GLY A 40 16.24 -14.25 14.86
C GLY A 40 17.63 -14.64 14.34
N ALA A 41 18.21 -15.66 14.96
CA ALA A 41 19.45 -16.26 14.48
C ALA A 41 19.17 -17.46 13.60
N LEU A 42 19.87 -17.54 12.47
CA LEU A 42 19.83 -18.66 11.55
C LEU A 42 21.05 -19.55 11.73
N ALA A 43 20.82 -20.86 11.73
CA ALA A 43 21.89 -21.84 11.79
C ALA A 43 22.82 -21.71 10.57
N THR A 44 24.08 -22.10 10.74
CA THR A 44 25.07 -22.02 9.64
C THR A 44 24.62 -22.86 8.43
N ASP A 45 24.07 -24.05 8.67
CA ASP A 45 23.66 -24.94 7.58
C ASP A 45 22.39 -24.45 6.87
N GLU A 46 21.48 -23.82 7.61
CA GLU A 46 20.30 -23.17 7.04
C GLU A 46 20.69 -21.99 6.16
N LEU A 47 21.61 -21.12 6.63
CA LEU A 47 22.16 -20.03 5.82
C LEU A 47 22.88 -20.53 4.57
N VAL A 48 23.58 -21.66 4.67
CA VAL A 48 24.21 -22.30 3.52
C VAL A 48 23.16 -22.84 2.54
N ALA A 49 22.09 -23.46 3.02
CA ALA A 49 21.01 -23.92 2.15
C ALA A 49 20.32 -22.75 1.43
N LEU A 50 19.97 -21.69 2.16
CA LEU A 50 19.30 -20.51 1.62
C LEU A 50 20.17 -19.69 0.66
N LEU A 51 21.47 -19.54 0.95
CA LEU A 51 22.36 -18.73 0.13
C LEU A 51 22.77 -19.43 -1.17
N TRP A 52 22.67 -20.76 -1.26
CA TRP A 52 23.02 -21.56 -2.43
C TRP A 52 21.85 -22.37 -2.99
N ASP A 53 20.61 -21.99 -2.67
CA ASP A 53 19.38 -22.62 -3.17
C ASP A 53 19.40 -24.16 -3.07
N GLY A 54 19.89 -24.66 -1.93
CA GLY A 54 19.99 -26.10 -1.65
C GLY A 54 21.17 -26.83 -2.32
N ASN A 55 21.96 -26.17 -3.18
CA ASN A 55 23.11 -26.78 -3.85
C ASN A 55 24.47 -26.12 -3.47
N PRO A 56 24.90 -26.24 -2.21
CA PRO A 56 26.11 -25.59 -1.74
C PRO A 56 27.39 -26.30 -2.20
N PRO A 57 28.45 -25.54 -2.54
CA PRO A 57 29.77 -26.13 -2.76
C PRO A 57 30.32 -26.73 -1.45
N LYS A 58 31.27 -27.69 -1.56
CA LYS A 58 31.95 -28.28 -0.39
C LYS A 58 32.57 -27.23 0.56
N SER A 59 32.97 -26.08 0.02
CA SER A 59 33.58 -24.97 0.77
C SER A 59 32.56 -23.99 1.38
N ALA A 60 31.25 -24.21 1.24
CA ALA A 60 30.22 -23.21 1.57
C ALA A 60 30.31 -22.66 3.00
N ARG A 61 30.52 -23.51 4.01
CA ARG A 61 30.69 -23.08 5.41
C ARG A 61 31.89 -22.14 5.59
N THR A 62 33.03 -22.47 4.97
CA THR A 62 34.24 -21.63 5.03
C THR A 62 34.02 -20.31 4.29
N THR A 63 33.38 -20.37 3.12
CA THR A 63 33.02 -19.20 2.31
C THR A 63 32.07 -18.26 3.05
N LEU A 64 31.05 -18.80 3.74
CA LEU A 64 30.11 -18.05 4.57
C LEU A 64 30.83 -17.28 5.69
N ARG A 65 31.74 -17.92 6.42
CA ARG A 65 32.56 -17.24 7.45
C ARG A 65 33.36 -16.09 6.83
N GLY A 66 33.89 -16.28 5.61
CA GLY A 66 34.58 -15.24 4.85
C GLY A 66 33.68 -14.08 4.42
N TYR A 67 32.40 -14.33 4.14
CA TYR A 67 31.41 -13.27 3.91
C TYR A 67 31.12 -12.50 5.19
N VAL A 68 30.84 -13.20 6.31
CA VAL A 68 30.59 -12.57 7.62
C VAL A 68 31.77 -11.71 8.05
N ARG A 69 33.01 -12.21 7.91
CA ARG A 69 34.23 -11.44 8.24
C ARG A 69 34.32 -10.14 7.43
N ARG A 70 34.04 -10.18 6.12
CA ARG A 70 34.07 -9.00 5.25
C ARG A 70 32.98 -7.99 5.59
N LEU A 71 31.76 -8.47 5.87
CA LEU A 71 30.66 -7.61 6.31
C LEU A 71 30.98 -6.90 7.62
N ARG A 72 31.56 -7.60 8.60
CA ARG A 72 32.01 -6.99 9.86
C ARG A 72 33.13 -5.99 9.70
N ALA A 73 34.00 -6.17 8.71
CA ALA A 73 35.09 -5.24 8.43
C ALA A 73 34.64 -4.00 7.66
N ALA A 74 33.42 -3.99 7.10
CA ALA A 74 32.90 -2.87 6.31
C ALA A 74 32.38 -1.72 7.17
N VAL A 75 32.17 -1.94 8.46
CA VAL A 75 31.61 -0.98 9.42
C VAL A 75 32.35 -1.09 10.75
N ALA A 76 32.42 0.01 11.52
CA ALA A 76 33.08 0.00 12.83
C ALA A 76 32.26 -0.78 13.87
N GLU A 77 30.94 -0.55 13.89
CA GLU A 77 30.00 -1.34 14.70
C GLU A 77 29.60 -2.65 14.01
N PRO A 78 29.33 -3.73 14.76
CA PRO A 78 28.97 -5.01 14.16
C PRO A 78 27.63 -4.92 13.42
N ILE A 79 27.59 -5.37 12.16
CA ILE A 79 26.35 -5.56 11.39
C ILE A 79 25.78 -6.99 11.51
N VAL A 80 26.66 -7.97 11.76
CA VAL A 80 26.31 -9.39 11.90
C VAL A 80 26.96 -9.95 13.15
N GLU A 81 26.17 -10.60 14.01
CA GLU A 81 26.64 -11.26 15.22
C GLU A 81 26.75 -12.78 15.03
N SER A 82 27.64 -13.39 15.81
CA SER A 82 27.72 -14.84 15.96
C SER A 82 27.17 -15.16 17.33
N VAL A 83 26.13 -15.99 17.36
CA VAL A 83 25.48 -16.46 18.58
C VAL A 83 25.50 -17.98 18.60
N ALA A 84 25.14 -18.60 19.73
CA ALA A 84 25.13 -20.06 19.85
C ALA A 84 24.27 -20.74 18.76
N ALA A 85 23.16 -20.10 18.37
CA ALA A 85 22.24 -20.58 17.33
C ALA A 85 22.72 -20.32 15.88
N GLY A 86 23.84 -19.63 15.66
CA GLY A 86 24.38 -19.33 14.33
C GLY A 86 24.66 -17.84 14.12
N TYR A 87 24.07 -17.23 13.08
CA TYR A 87 24.27 -15.82 12.76
C TYR A 87 22.96 -15.04 12.75
N ARG A 88 23.02 -13.76 13.15
CA ARG A 88 21.91 -12.80 13.07
C ARG A 88 22.42 -11.42 12.70
N ILE A 89 21.52 -10.53 12.27
CA ILE A 89 21.81 -9.08 12.29
C ILE A 89 22.10 -8.67 13.74
N ALA A 90 23.09 -7.81 13.93
CA ALA A 90 23.48 -7.36 15.27
C ALA A 90 22.32 -6.67 15.98
N ALA A 91 22.18 -6.90 17.30
CA ALA A 91 21.07 -6.34 18.07
C ALA A 91 21.14 -4.80 18.17
N SER A 92 22.33 -4.24 18.01
CA SER A 92 22.57 -2.80 17.94
C SER A 92 22.22 -2.19 16.58
N ALA A 93 22.02 -3.00 15.54
CA ALA A 93 21.64 -2.53 14.22
C ALA A 93 20.12 -2.44 14.08
N SER A 94 19.63 -1.38 13.43
CA SER A 94 18.21 -1.25 13.12
C SER A 94 17.88 -1.94 11.79
N VAL A 95 16.71 -2.55 11.70
CA VAL A 95 16.23 -3.21 10.47
C VAL A 95 14.85 -2.67 10.17
N ASP A 96 14.67 -2.10 8.98
CA ASP A 96 13.41 -1.47 8.58
C ASP A 96 12.20 -2.44 8.56
N LEU A 97 12.43 -3.72 8.27
CA LEU A 97 11.39 -4.76 8.42
C LEU A 97 10.92 -4.89 9.88
N THR A 98 11.85 -4.94 10.83
CA THR A 98 11.54 -5.01 12.26
C THR A 98 10.83 -3.74 12.71
N GLU A 99 11.28 -2.58 12.25
CA GLU A 99 10.64 -1.29 12.51
C GLU A 99 9.21 -1.23 11.93
N PHE A 100 9.00 -1.74 10.71
CA PHE A 100 7.69 -1.83 10.09
C PHE A 100 6.73 -2.67 10.94
N HIS A 101 7.12 -3.88 11.33
CA HIS A 101 6.29 -4.74 12.18
C HIS A 101 6.00 -4.11 13.54
N ALA A 102 6.99 -3.47 14.17
CA ALA A 102 6.81 -2.78 15.44
C ALA A 102 5.80 -1.63 15.33
N LYS A 103 5.89 -0.82 14.26
CA LYS A 103 4.94 0.28 14.00
C LYS A 103 3.53 -0.22 13.70
N VAL A 104 3.39 -1.28 12.90
CA VAL A 104 2.09 -1.90 12.62
C VAL A 104 1.47 -2.49 13.89
N ALA A 105 2.26 -3.17 14.72
CA ALA A 105 1.79 -3.69 16.00
C ALA A 105 1.35 -2.57 16.95
N ALA A 106 2.16 -1.50 17.07
CA ALA A 106 1.81 -0.33 17.87
C ALA A 106 0.53 0.35 17.37
N ALA A 107 0.34 0.46 16.05
CA ALA A 107 -0.87 1.01 15.45
C ALA A 107 -2.10 0.18 15.81
N ARG A 108 -2.01 -1.16 15.72
CA ARG A 108 -3.11 -2.08 16.06
C ARG A 108 -3.59 -1.95 17.52
N HIS A 109 -2.68 -1.63 18.44
CA HIS A 109 -3.00 -1.43 19.85
C HIS A 109 -3.26 0.03 20.22
N CYS A 110 -3.21 0.95 19.25
CA CYS A 110 -3.42 2.36 19.49
C CYS A 110 -4.91 2.68 19.61
N THR A 111 -5.30 3.38 20.67
CA THR A 111 -6.69 3.84 20.88
C THR A 111 -6.95 5.23 20.31
N HIS A 112 -5.89 5.95 19.91
CA HIS A 112 -5.97 7.30 19.38
C HIS A 112 -5.85 7.31 17.85
N PRO A 113 -6.92 7.63 17.10
CA PRO A 113 -6.94 7.51 15.63
C PRO A 113 -5.84 8.31 14.92
N ARG A 114 -5.49 9.50 15.43
CA ARG A 114 -4.39 10.31 14.87
C ARG A 114 -3.03 9.62 15.03
N ARG A 115 -2.78 9.03 16.19
CA ARG A 115 -1.52 8.34 16.44
C ARG A 115 -1.44 7.02 15.68
N GLU A 116 -2.55 6.31 15.56
CA GLU A 116 -2.66 5.12 14.69
C GLU A 116 -2.30 5.47 13.23
N LEU A 117 -2.87 6.57 12.71
CA LEU A 117 -2.59 7.06 11.36
C LEU A 117 -1.11 7.41 11.16
N GLU A 118 -0.50 8.15 12.09
CA GLU A 118 0.94 8.47 12.05
C GLU A 118 1.81 7.22 12.01
N LEU A 119 1.55 6.26 12.91
CA LEU A 119 2.31 5.00 12.96
C LEU A 119 2.21 4.22 11.65
N LEU A 120 1.03 4.19 11.02
CA LEU A 120 0.84 3.52 9.74
C LEU A 120 1.51 4.26 8.58
N ARG A 121 1.49 5.61 8.57
CA ARG A 121 2.26 6.41 7.59
C ARG A 121 3.75 6.11 7.70
N GLU A 122 4.28 6.16 8.92
CA GLU A 122 5.67 5.82 9.22
C GLU A 122 6.01 4.38 8.86
N ALA A 123 5.09 3.43 8.99
CA ALA A 123 5.31 2.04 8.60
C ALA A 123 5.33 1.87 7.07
N VAL A 124 4.33 2.42 6.37
CA VAL A 124 4.18 2.23 4.92
C VAL A 124 5.32 2.92 4.15
N VAL A 125 5.82 4.07 4.61
CA VAL A 125 6.95 4.77 3.94
C VAL A 125 8.28 4.02 4.03
N LEU A 126 8.41 3.02 4.91
CA LEU A 126 9.60 2.17 4.95
C LEU A 126 9.73 1.30 3.69
N TRP A 127 8.62 1.05 2.99
CA TRP A 127 8.60 0.29 1.75
C TRP A 127 9.00 1.16 0.57
N ARG A 128 10.12 0.79 -0.06
CA ARG A 128 10.73 1.50 -1.19
C ARG A 128 10.75 0.68 -2.48
N GLY A 129 10.41 -0.60 -2.41
CA GLY A 129 10.37 -1.50 -3.57
C GLY A 129 10.20 -2.94 -3.14
N ASP A 130 10.56 -3.86 -4.04
CA ASP A 130 10.55 -5.30 -3.79
C ASP A 130 11.69 -5.70 -2.81
N PRO A 131 11.38 -6.20 -1.60
CA PRO A 131 12.40 -6.62 -0.63
C PRO A 131 13.26 -7.81 -1.08
N LEU A 132 12.77 -8.60 -2.04
CA LEU A 132 13.39 -9.87 -2.42
C LEU A 132 14.21 -9.81 -3.69
N GLN A 133 14.41 -8.62 -4.25
CA GLN A 133 15.12 -8.45 -5.51
C GLN A 133 16.50 -9.16 -5.50
N GLY A 134 16.67 -10.19 -6.34
CA GLY A 134 17.92 -10.95 -6.44
C GLY A 134 18.08 -12.09 -5.43
N LEU A 135 17.02 -12.43 -4.69
CA LEU A 135 16.87 -13.72 -4.00
C LEU A 135 16.05 -14.67 -4.88
N THR A 136 16.39 -15.95 -4.86
CA THR A 136 15.75 -17.01 -5.65
C THR A 136 15.40 -18.20 -4.74
N GLY A 137 14.43 -19.01 -5.18
CA GLY A 137 14.00 -20.23 -4.50
C GLY A 137 12.69 -20.11 -3.71
N ASP A 138 12.08 -21.26 -3.41
CA ASP A 138 10.73 -21.40 -2.83
C ASP A 138 10.54 -20.65 -1.50
N TRP A 139 11.60 -20.58 -0.69
CA TRP A 139 11.58 -19.86 0.58
C TRP A 139 11.36 -18.35 0.37
N ALA A 140 11.97 -17.79 -0.69
CA ALA A 140 11.84 -16.38 -1.01
C ALA A 140 10.42 -16.09 -1.50
N GLU A 141 9.83 -16.97 -2.33
CA GLU A 141 8.45 -16.82 -2.79
C GLU A 141 7.43 -16.86 -1.65
N THR A 142 7.56 -17.84 -0.74
CA THR A 142 6.68 -17.98 0.43
C THR A 142 6.77 -16.73 1.30
N PHE A 143 8.00 -16.31 1.62
CA PHE A 143 8.23 -15.12 2.43
C PHE A 143 7.76 -13.84 1.72
N SER A 144 7.88 -13.75 0.39
CA SER A 144 7.36 -12.66 -0.43
C SER A 144 5.87 -12.48 -0.19
N SER A 145 5.15 -13.59 -0.27
CA SER A 145 3.70 -13.61 -0.13
C SER A 145 3.30 -13.09 1.24
N GLU A 146 3.86 -13.65 2.32
CA GLU A 146 3.55 -13.22 3.69
C GLU A 146 3.86 -11.74 3.93
N LEU A 147 5.04 -11.29 3.49
CA LEU A 147 5.48 -9.91 3.67
C LEU A 147 4.58 -8.94 2.87
N GLU A 148 4.19 -9.31 1.65
CA GLU A 148 3.26 -8.54 0.84
C GLU A 148 1.84 -8.50 1.45
N GLN A 149 1.37 -9.60 2.06
CA GLN A 149 0.12 -9.59 2.82
C GLN A 149 0.17 -8.59 3.97
N ASP A 150 1.26 -8.58 4.75
CA ASP A 150 1.44 -7.64 5.86
C ASP A 150 1.47 -6.19 5.39
N ARG A 151 2.15 -5.91 4.27
CA ARG A 151 2.15 -4.59 3.62
C ARG A 151 0.74 -4.16 3.24
N LEU A 152 -0.01 -5.03 2.56
CA LEU A 152 -1.34 -4.72 2.07
C LEU A 152 -2.31 -4.46 3.22
N HIS A 153 -2.25 -5.22 4.31
CA HIS A 153 -3.07 -4.95 5.49
C HIS A 153 -2.77 -3.58 6.12
N ALA A 154 -1.49 -3.18 6.18
CA ALA A 154 -1.11 -1.87 6.67
C ALA A 154 -1.61 -0.75 5.74
N VAL A 155 -1.46 -0.91 4.43
CA VAL A 155 -1.94 0.05 3.41
C VAL A 155 -3.47 0.17 3.44
N GLU A 156 -4.21 -0.93 3.51
CA GLU A 156 -5.67 -0.94 3.61
C GLU A 156 -6.15 -0.17 4.85
N ARG A 157 -5.51 -0.41 6.01
CA ARG A 157 -5.85 0.33 7.23
C ARG A 157 -5.51 1.81 7.10
N LEU A 158 -4.33 2.13 6.55
CA LEU A 158 -3.89 3.50 6.32
C LEU A 158 -4.89 4.26 5.45
N LEU A 159 -5.23 3.74 4.27
CA LEU A 159 -6.14 4.42 3.35
C LEU A 159 -7.54 4.64 3.94
N ARG A 160 -8.03 3.69 4.75
CA ARG A 160 -9.31 3.84 5.45
C ARG A 160 -9.28 4.96 6.50
N LEU A 161 -8.19 5.12 7.24
CA LEU A 161 -8.03 6.23 8.18
C LEU A 161 -7.83 7.55 7.46
N GLU A 162 -7.04 7.56 6.39
CA GLU A 162 -6.82 8.74 5.55
C GLU A 162 -8.12 9.25 4.93
N LEU A 163 -9.02 8.35 4.51
CA LEU A 163 -10.33 8.74 3.99
C LEU A 163 -11.15 9.56 4.99
N GLN A 164 -10.92 9.40 6.29
CA GLN A 164 -11.64 10.14 7.34
C GLN A 164 -11.08 11.54 7.59
N VAL A 165 -9.81 11.80 7.24
CA VAL A 165 -9.10 13.03 7.63
C VAL A 165 -8.43 13.79 6.48
N GLY A 166 -8.26 13.14 5.32
CA GLY A 166 -7.55 13.65 4.16
C GLY A 166 -8.48 13.92 2.97
N ASP A 167 -7.88 14.12 1.80
CA ASP A 167 -8.60 14.37 0.54
C ASP A 167 -9.10 13.04 -0.06
N PRO A 168 -10.43 12.80 -0.11
CA PRO A 168 -10.97 11.56 -0.66
C PRO A 168 -10.60 11.33 -2.13
N GLY A 169 -10.36 12.38 -2.93
CA GLY A 169 -9.92 12.24 -4.32
C GLY A 169 -8.55 11.57 -4.44
N VAL A 170 -7.59 12.02 -3.63
CA VAL A 170 -6.24 11.43 -3.56
C VAL A 170 -6.29 9.97 -3.09
N ILE A 171 -7.19 9.66 -2.14
CA ILE A 171 -7.38 8.31 -1.63
C ILE A 171 -8.00 7.39 -2.69
N ALA A 172 -8.97 7.88 -3.48
CA ALA A 172 -9.54 7.13 -4.60
C ALA A 172 -8.44 6.76 -5.62
N ASP A 173 -7.60 7.72 -6.01
CA ASP A 173 -6.52 7.48 -6.97
C ASP A 173 -5.48 6.51 -6.43
N THR A 174 -5.14 6.63 -5.14
CA THR A 174 -4.18 5.74 -4.47
C THR A 174 -4.74 4.32 -4.37
N ALA A 175 -5.99 4.15 -3.92
CA ALA A 175 -6.64 2.84 -3.86
C ALA A 175 -6.70 2.17 -5.24
N ARG A 176 -7.04 2.92 -6.29
CA ARG A 176 -7.07 2.43 -7.67
C ARG A 176 -5.69 1.97 -8.15
N LYS A 177 -4.60 2.66 -7.77
CA LYS A 177 -3.23 2.22 -8.09
C LYS A 177 -2.90 0.86 -7.48
N VAL A 178 -3.28 0.63 -6.22
CA VAL A 178 -3.03 -0.64 -5.53
C VAL A 178 -3.91 -1.76 -6.12
N LEU A 179 -5.18 -1.47 -6.42
CA LEU A 179 -6.13 -2.44 -6.98
C LEU A 179 -5.69 -3.02 -8.33
N ARG A 180 -4.93 -2.29 -9.15
CA ARG A 180 -4.39 -2.83 -10.41
C ARG A 180 -3.51 -4.07 -10.22
N HIS A 181 -2.83 -4.16 -9.08
CA HIS A 181 -1.97 -5.29 -8.75
C HIS A 181 -2.65 -6.29 -7.81
N HIS A 182 -3.70 -5.87 -7.08
CA HIS A 182 -4.39 -6.69 -6.09
C HIS A 182 -5.93 -6.60 -6.25
N PRO A 183 -6.49 -7.05 -7.39
CA PRO A 183 -7.89 -6.82 -7.74
C PRO A 183 -8.89 -7.56 -6.85
N PHE A 184 -8.46 -8.55 -6.05
CA PHE A 184 -9.33 -9.34 -5.18
C PHE A 184 -9.44 -8.80 -3.75
N ARG A 185 -8.83 -7.64 -3.45
CA ARG A 185 -8.86 -7.01 -2.13
C ARG A 185 -10.13 -6.19 -1.93
N GLU A 186 -11.17 -6.81 -1.40
CA GLU A 186 -12.47 -6.16 -1.16
C GLU A 186 -12.40 -4.88 -0.30
N GLN A 187 -11.48 -4.81 0.66
CA GLN A 187 -11.31 -3.61 1.51
C GLN A 187 -10.79 -2.40 0.72
N LEU A 188 -9.93 -2.62 -0.28
CA LEU A 188 -9.47 -1.56 -1.17
C LEU A 188 -10.60 -1.09 -2.09
N TRP A 189 -11.43 -2.01 -2.59
CA TRP A 189 -12.65 -1.64 -3.32
C TRP A 189 -13.60 -0.82 -2.47
N HIS A 190 -13.84 -1.23 -1.23
CA HIS A 190 -14.68 -0.45 -0.31
C HIS A 190 -14.14 0.97 -0.14
N THR A 191 -12.83 1.11 0.09
CA THR A 191 -12.17 2.41 0.21
C THR A 191 -12.33 3.25 -1.06
N LEU A 192 -12.08 2.68 -2.23
CA LEU A 192 -12.25 3.36 -3.53
C LEU A 192 -13.68 3.87 -3.73
N LEU A 193 -14.67 3.00 -3.50
CA LEU A 193 -16.08 3.34 -3.70
C LEU A 193 -16.55 4.43 -2.73
N SER A 194 -16.18 4.34 -1.45
CA SER A 194 -16.47 5.38 -0.46
C SER A 194 -15.81 6.72 -0.81
N ALA A 195 -14.57 6.68 -1.30
CA ALA A 195 -13.83 7.87 -1.69
C ALA A 195 -14.41 8.57 -2.94
N LEU A 196 -14.81 7.80 -3.96
CA LEU A 196 -15.50 8.33 -5.13
C LEU A 196 -16.86 8.94 -4.76
N HIS A 197 -17.61 8.30 -3.87
CA HIS A 197 -18.87 8.85 -3.39
C HIS A 197 -18.68 10.16 -2.64
N ALA A 198 -17.70 10.24 -1.72
CA ALA A 198 -17.38 11.44 -0.95
C ALA A 198 -16.96 12.63 -1.82
N THR A 199 -16.50 12.39 -3.05
CA THR A 199 -16.13 13.42 -4.04
C THR A 199 -17.25 13.71 -5.06
N ASN A 200 -18.50 13.32 -4.77
CA ASN A 200 -19.65 13.44 -5.69
C ASN A 200 -19.48 12.70 -7.04
N ARG A 201 -18.57 11.73 -7.11
CA ARG A 201 -18.32 10.88 -8.29
C ARG A 201 -19.07 9.55 -8.19
N THR A 202 -20.32 9.57 -7.70
CA THR A 202 -21.10 8.36 -7.43
C THR A 202 -21.33 7.50 -8.67
N ALA A 203 -21.49 8.10 -9.85
CA ALA A 203 -21.60 7.34 -11.10
C ALA A 203 -20.34 6.50 -11.39
N GLU A 204 -19.15 7.05 -11.12
CA GLU A 204 -17.90 6.31 -11.23
C GLU A 204 -17.77 5.22 -10.16
N ALA A 205 -18.31 5.46 -8.95
CA ALA A 205 -18.36 4.44 -7.90
C ALA A 205 -19.24 3.25 -8.35
N LEU A 206 -20.43 3.50 -8.89
CA LEU A 206 -21.31 2.44 -9.40
C LEU A 206 -20.66 1.66 -10.55
N ALA A 207 -19.98 2.35 -11.48
CA ALA A 207 -19.23 1.71 -12.56
C ALA A 207 -18.09 0.81 -12.02
N ALA A 208 -17.32 1.30 -11.04
CA ALA A 208 -16.25 0.54 -10.40
C ALA A 208 -16.77 -0.70 -9.65
N TYR A 209 -17.93 -0.62 -8.99
CA TYR A 209 -18.57 -1.78 -8.36
C TYR A 209 -18.99 -2.83 -9.40
N ALA A 210 -19.53 -2.41 -10.55
CA ALA A 210 -19.90 -3.32 -11.63
C ALA A 210 -18.68 -4.04 -12.20
N GLU A 211 -17.56 -3.33 -12.42
CA GLU A 211 -16.27 -3.89 -12.83
C GLU A 211 -15.76 -4.94 -11.82
N PHE A 212 -15.82 -4.61 -10.53
CA PHE A 212 -15.40 -5.55 -9.48
C PHE A 212 -16.23 -6.82 -9.47
N ARG A 213 -17.56 -6.72 -9.60
CA ARG A 213 -18.46 -7.87 -9.65
C ARG A 213 -18.13 -8.79 -10.83
N ILE A 214 -17.86 -8.22 -12.01
CA ILE A 214 -17.42 -9.00 -13.18
C ILE A 214 -16.09 -9.69 -12.90
N THR A 215 -15.15 -8.99 -12.27
CA THR A 215 -13.83 -9.52 -11.93
C THR A 215 -13.93 -10.71 -10.97
N LEU A 216 -14.74 -10.62 -9.91
CA LEU A 216 -14.96 -11.74 -8.98
C LEU A 216 -15.67 -12.92 -9.64
N ALA A 217 -16.76 -12.66 -10.37
CA ALA A 217 -17.54 -13.71 -11.01
C ALA A 217 -16.71 -14.49 -12.04
N HIS A 218 -15.93 -13.79 -12.86
CA HIS A 218 -15.13 -14.43 -13.91
C HIS A 218 -13.92 -15.21 -13.35
N ASN A 219 -13.21 -14.65 -12.36
CA ASN A 219 -11.95 -15.26 -11.90
C ASN A 219 -12.14 -16.23 -10.72
N LEU A 220 -13.15 -16.00 -9.87
CA LEU A 220 -13.34 -16.76 -8.62
C LEU A 220 -14.71 -17.43 -8.52
N GLY A 221 -15.67 -17.09 -9.40
CA GLY A 221 -17.02 -17.67 -9.37
C GLY A 221 -17.84 -17.26 -8.13
N ILE A 222 -17.47 -16.15 -7.49
CA ILE A 222 -18.12 -15.65 -6.26
C ILE A 222 -18.73 -14.26 -6.46
N ASP A 223 -19.66 -13.91 -5.58
CA ASP A 223 -20.23 -12.56 -5.48
C ASP A 223 -19.47 -11.67 -4.48
N PRO A 224 -19.59 -10.33 -4.60
CA PRO A 224 -19.05 -9.40 -3.61
C PRO A 224 -19.58 -9.64 -2.19
N SER A 225 -18.76 -9.38 -1.18
CA SER A 225 -19.16 -9.56 0.22
C SER A 225 -20.40 -8.74 0.62
N PRO A 226 -21.11 -9.13 1.70
CA PRO A 226 -22.23 -8.37 2.23
C PRO A 226 -21.91 -6.90 2.52
N ALA A 227 -20.68 -6.59 2.95
CA ALA A 227 -20.26 -5.22 3.23
C ALA A 227 -20.27 -4.35 1.94
N LEU A 228 -19.69 -4.86 0.86
CA LEU A 228 -19.68 -4.17 -0.42
C LEU A 228 -21.07 -4.09 -1.07
N ARG A 229 -21.90 -5.13 -0.93
CA ARG A 229 -23.30 -5.09 -1.40
C ARG A 229 -24.12 -4.00 -0.69
N ARG A 230 -23.95 -3.84 0.63
CA ARG A 230 -24.60 -2.77 1.39
C ARG A 230 -24.10 -1.38 0.96
N LEU A 231 -22.80 -1.22 0.73
CA LEU A 231 -22.26 0.04 0.21
C LEU A 231 -22.86 0.36 -1.17
N HIS A 232 -22.92 -0.62 -2.07
CA HIS A 232 -23.54 -0.43 -3.39
C HIS A 232 -25.02 0.00 -3.30
N GLN A 233 -25.80 -0.63 -2.42
CA GLN A 233 -27.20 -0.21 -2.18
C GLN A 233 -27.28 1.24 -1.70
N HIS A 234 -26.43 1.64 -0.74
CA HIS A 234 -26.38 3.01 -0.26
C HIS A 234 -26.03 4.02 -1.37
N LEU A 235 -25.12 3.66 -2.28
CA LEU A 235 -24.78 4.50 -3.44
C LEU A 235 -25.98 4.68 -4.38
N LEU A 236 -26.76 3.62 -4.63
CA LEU A 236 -27.97 3.67 -5.46
C LEU A 236 -29.01 4.60 -4.84
N ASP A 237 -29.31 4.44 -3.55
CA ASP A 237 -30.31 5.25 -2.85
C ASP A 237 -29.97 6.74 -2.90
N ASN A 238 -28.69 7.11 -2.68
CA ASN A 238 -28.25 8.51 -2.76
C ASN A 238 -28.28 9.09 -4.19
N THR A 239 -28.13 8.27 -5.23
CA THR A 239 -28.34 8.75 -6.62
C THR A 239 -29.81 8.97 -6.96
N LEU A 240 -30.71 8.13 -6.42
CA LEU A 240 -32.15 8.24 -6.64
C LEU A 240 -32.77 9.42 -5.86
N VAL A 241 -32.15 9.82 -4.74
CA VAL A 241 -32.60 10.92 -3.88
C VAL A 241 -32.10 12.28 -4.33
N THR A 242 -31.22 12.39 -5.35
CA THR A 242 -30.89 13.72 -5.92
C THR A 242 -32.17 14.28 -6.55
N PRO A 243 -32.82 15.31 -5.96
CA PRO A 243 -33.97 15.90 -6.60
C PRO A 243 -33.42 16.55 -7.85
N ALA A 244 -33.82 16.06 -9.02
CA ALA A 244 -33.83 16.90 -10.21
C ALA A 244 -34.45 18.22 -9.75
N ALA A 245 -33.71 19.33 -9.88
CA ALA A 245 -34.17 20.67 -9.56
C ALA A 245 -35.42 20.98 -10.40
N ARG A 246 -36.57 20.49 -9.95
CA ARG A 246 -37.89 20.85 -10.44
C ARG A 246 -38.30 22.07 -9.65
N SER A 247 -37.78 23.23 -10.04
CA SER A 247 -38.32 24.53 -9.69
C SER A 247 -37.79 25.59 -10.66
N GLY A 248 -38.10 25.42 -11.94
CA GLY A 248 -38.32 26.58 -12.80
C GLY A 248 -39.75 27.06 -12.55
N PRO A 249 -40.01 28.31 -12.13
CA PRO A 249 -41.36 28.81 -12.02
C PRO A 249 -42.00 28.83 -13.42
N PRO A 250 -43.31 28.56 -13.56
CA PRO A 250 -43.97 28.57 -14.85
C PRO A 250 -43.83 29.96 -15.46
N THR A 251 -43.12 30.05 -16.59
CA THR A 251 -43.03 31.26 -17.40
C THR A 251 -44.44 31.64 -17.83
N ARG A 252 -44.95 32.68 -17.16
CA ARG A 252 -46.19 33.36 -17.51
C ARG A 252 -46.06 33.82 -18.96
N ARG A 253 -46.78 33.16 -19.88
CA ARG A 253 -46.85 33.55 -21.28
C ARG A 253 -47.23 35.03 -21.37
N SER A 254 -46.28 35.87 -21.72
CA SER A 254 -46.50 37.27 -22.03
C SER A 254 -47.30 37.35 -23.34
N ARG A 255 -48.49 37.91 -23.23
CA ARG A 255 -49.40 38.24 -24.33
C ARG A 255 -48.73 39.29 -25.24
N PRO A 256 -48.86 39.21 -26.57
CA PRO A 256 -48.14 40.12 -27.48
C PRO A 256 -48.63 41.57 -27.32
N PRO A 257 -47.75 42.57 -27.56
CA PRO A 257 -48.08 43.97 -27.37
C PRO A 257 -49.08 44.43 -28.44
N ARG A 258 -50.15 45.10 -27.99
CA ARG A 258 -51.06 45.85 -28.87
C ARG A 258 -50.34 47.08 -29.41
N THR A 259 -50.24 47.17 -30.73
CA THR A 259 -49.75 48.34 -31.46
C THR A 259 -50.67 49.55 -31.21
N PRO A 260 -50.15 50.76 -30.94
CA PRO A 260 -50.99 51.94 -30.81
C PRO A 260 -51.52 52.40 -32.18
N ALA A 261 -52.81 52.72 -32.22
CA ALA A 261 -53.52 53.20 -33.40
C ALA A 261 -53.05 54.62 -33.79
N ARG A 262 -52.75 54.81 -35.09
CA ARG A 262 -52.51 56.12 -35.70
C ARG A 262 -53.79 56.97 -35.71
N PRO A 263 -53.74 58.28 -35.42
CA PRO A 263 -54.90 59.16 -35.56
C PRO A 263 -55.23 59.42 -37.03
N ARG A 264 -56.52 59.27 -37.38
CA ARG A 264 -57.08 59.59 -38.71
C ARG A 264 -57.07 61.11 -38.94
N ARG A 265 -56.42 61.55 -40.02
CA ARG A 265 -56.62 62.89 -40.61
C ARG A 265 -58.02 62.98 -41.21
N ARG A 266 -58.76 64.06 -40.89
CA ARG A 266 -60.02 64.44 -41.57
C ARG A 266 -59.69 65.10 -42.91
N PRO A 267 -60.43 64.82 -44.00
CA PRO A 267 -60.53 65.75 -45.12
C PRO A 267 -61.56 66.85 -44.79
N ARG A 268 -61.25 68.09 -45.19
CA ARG A 268 -62.18 69.22 -45.26
C ARG A 268 -62.90 69.16 -46.62
N CYS A 269 -64.21 69.38 -46.58
CA CYS A 269 -65.17 69.64 -47.66
C CYS A 269 -65.14 68.71 -48.89
#